data_AF-M4BLF7-F1
#
_entry.id   AF-M4BLF7-F1
#
_cell.length_a   1.000
_cell.length_b   1.000
_cell.length_c   1.000
_cell.angle_alpha   90.00
_cell.angle_beta   90.00
_cell.angle_gamma   90.00
#
_symmetry.space_group_name_H-M   'P 1'
#
loop_
_entity.id
_entity.type
_entity.pdbx_description
1 polymer ?
#
loop_
_entity_poly.entity_id
_entity_poly.type
_entity_poly.pdbx_seq_one_letter_code
_entity_poly.pdbx_strand_id
1 'polypeptide(L)'
;MSSSPPPPLPQGQQTFFSFRNSSWLIVALVATAVATFMREPTLWRGIRNIFETSSAATDCVDAHQYLTDVMPVKGFHVLCIKPTTSDTLKVSGFKNGNFASESVETPLDWESFSHTVEDELLETPKPSDEHARKYQQLIAYFTPDGVRLEKNVTLLQDHQIVFVFEGGQFIWPGIRVGHKAVVENAFGRGDLVLETISMTPLVFSVEEFLWDNEIDVILELSMPHLAPSGVALEDGNENKPATTWRTSTTYWLDSSAHSVVQGIDKRTADLVKVPVSHQESVQVLRYEPTQHYDQHVDYFAADRYQNSPDLLEKIEYGYNNRMITVFWYMSDVAKGGHTNFARAGGLPYPPSNKGCTQGLNVVPKKGKVIVFYSMLPNGENDPMSLHAGCPVEEGIKLSGNKWIWNKPQGVATE
;
A
#
# COMPACT_ATOMS: atom_id res chain seq x y z
N MET A 1 -0.05 60.71 -37.09
CA MET A 1 1.25 61.12 -37.67
C MET A 1 2.28 60.24 -36.99
N SER A 2 2.76 59.13 -37.57
CA SER A 2 3.68 58.99 -38.73
C SER A 2 4.76 58.01 -38.22
N SER A 3 4.56 56.70 -38.31
CA SER A 3 4.99 55.82 -39.42
C SER A 3 6.48 55.43 -39.37
N SER A 4 6.76 54.15 -39.11
CA SER A 4 7.97 53.45 -39.59
C SER A 4 7.97 53.41 -41.13
N PRO A 5 9.12 53.20 -41.83
CA PRO A 5 9.45 51.83 -42.32
C PRO A 5 11.01 51.62 -42.46
N PRO A 6 11.59 50.64 -43.21
CA PRO A 6 12.57 49.68 -42.67
C PRO A 6 13.89 49.62 -43.51
N PRO A 7 14.60 48.47 -43.69
CA PRO A 7 16.05 48.32 -43.52
C PRO A 7 16.89 48.39 -44.83
N PRO A 8 18.21 48.13 -44.76
CA PRO A 8 18.80 47.24 -45.77
C PRO A 8 19.86 46.24 -45.23
N LEU A 9 19.92 45.07 -45.88
CA LEU A 9 21.09 44.20 -46.11
C LEU A 9 21.29 44.18 -47.65
N PRO A 10 22.34 43.57 -48.28
CA PRO A 10 23.60 42.94 -47.81
C PRO A 10 24.84 43.32 -48.67
N GLN A 11 26.05 42.84 -48.30
CA GLN A 11 27.25 42.59 -49.15
C GLN A 11 28.28 41.91 -48.21
N GLY A 12 29.02 40.83 -48.47
CA GLY A 12 29.57 40.19 -49.66
C GLY A 12 31.06 39.92 -49.32
N GLN A 13 31.48 38.70 -48.96
CA GLN A 13 32.15 37.69 -49.81
C GLN A 13 33.56 37.36 -49.27
N GLN A 14 34.00 36.11 -49.52
CA GLN A 14 35.35 35.51 -49.39
C GLN A 14 35.64 34.79 -48.05
N THR A 15 36.11 33.54 -47.98
CA THR A 15 36.64 32.59 -48.99
C THR A 15 36.67 31.17 -48.40
N PHE A 16 36.67 30.20 -49.31
CA PHE A 16 36.79 28.75 -49.13
C PHE A 16 37.98 28.29 -48.27
N PHE A 17 37.74 27.28 -47.42
CA PHE A 17 38.63 26.13 -47.30
C PHE A 17 37.81 24.84 -47.17
N SER A 18 38.14 23.91 -48.06
CA SER A 18 37.60 22.56 -48.16
C SER A 18 38.27 21.66 -47.12
N PHE A 19 37.48 20.94 -46.32
CA PHE A 19 37.82 19.59 -45.88
C PHE A 19 36.59 18.70 -45.97
N ARG A 20 36.78 17.57 -46.63
CA ARG A 20 35.79 16.54 -46.95
C ARG A 20 35.99 15.35 -46.01
N ASN A 21 34.89 14.61 -45.76
CA ASN A 21 34.80 13.28 -45.16
C ASN A 21 35.01 13.23 -43.62
N SER A 22 34.23 12.53 -42.80
CA SER A 22 33.46 11.30 -43.03
C SER A 22 32.60 11.04 -41.79
N SER A 23 31.27 11.09 -41.86
CA SER A 23 30.40 10.58 -40.79
C SER A 23 29.00 10.14 -41.23
N TRP A 24 28.65 10.28 -42.52
CA TRP A 24 27.30 9.96 -43.01
C TRP A 24 27.14 8.56 -43.63
N LEU A 25 28.20 7.74 -43.65
CA LEU A 25 28.16 6.35 -44.11
C LEU A 25 27.97 5.32 -42.99
N ILE A 26 28.11 5.73 -41.72
CA ILE A 26 27.94 4.82 -40.56
C ILE A 26 26.47 4.75 -40.12
N VAL A 27 25.71 5.85 -40.28
CA VAL A 27 24.30 5.91 -39.86
C VAL A 27 23.37 5.14 -40.81
N ALA A 28 23.73 5.01 -42.09
CA ALA A 28 22.90 4.31 -43.09
C ALA A 28 23.10 2.78 -43.10
N LEU A 29 24.25 2.26 -42.64
CA LEU A 29 24.50 0.80 -42.59
C LEU A 29 23.88 0.13 -41.35
N VAL A 30 23.67 0.88 -40.26
CA VAL A 30 23.00 0.35 -39.05
C VAL A 30 21.48 0.23 -39.27
N ALA A 31 20.88 1.10 -40.08
CA ALA A 31 19.43 1.08 -40.34
C ALA A 31 18.97 -0.09 -41.23
N THR A 32 19.85 -0.65 -42.08
CA THR A 32 19.54 -1.83 -42.92
C THR A 32 19.89 -3.17 -42.26
N ALA A 33 20.68 -3.20 -41.18
CA ALA A 33 20.95 -4.44 -40.45
C ALA A 33 19.84 -4.79 -39.45
N VAL A 34 19.11 -3.80 -38.93
CA VAL A 34 18.01 -4.01 -37.95
C VAL A 34 16.72 -4.48 -38.62
N ALA A 35 16.50 -4.19 -39.91
CA ALA A 35 15.28 -4.57 -40.61
C ALA A 35 15.26 -6.01 -41.16
N THR A 36 16.38 -6.73 -41.16
CA THR A 36 16.48 -8.14 -41.59
C THR A 36 16.62 -9.13 -40.44
N PHE A 37 16.67 -8.67 -39.19
CA PHE A 37 16.81 -9.52 -37.99
C PHE A 37 15.50 -9.81 -37.24
N MET A 38 14.36 -9.49 -37.85
CA MET A 38 13.03 -9.82 -37.34
C MET A 38 12.28 -10.76 -38.30
N ARG A 39 12.84 -11.96 -38.52
CA ARG A 39 12.13 -13.10 -39.14
C ARG A 39 13.01 -14.35 -39.10
N GLU A 40 13.24 -14.96 -37.93
CA GLU A 40 13.55 -16.40 -37.78
C GLU A 40 13.63 -16.81 -36.29
N PRO A 41 12.88 -17.84 -35.81
CA PRO A 41 12.78 -18.14 -34.36
C PRO A 41 13.86 -19.08 -33.79
N THR A 42 14.98 -19.34 -34.45
CA THR A 42 15.86 -20.48 -34.09
C THR A 42 17.27 -20.12 -33.59
N LEU A 43 17.55 -18.86 -33.25
CA LEU A 43 18.91 -18.44 -32.83
C LEU A 43 19.02 -17.85 -31.41
N TRP A 44 18.30 -18.44 -30.44
CA TRP A 44 18.38 -18.06 -29.01
C TRP A 44 18.95 -19.16 -28.09
N ARG A 45 19.58 -20.21 -28.64
CA ARG A 45 20.23 -21.27 -27.85
C ARG A 45 21.76 -21.16 -27.73
N GLY A 46 22.39 -20.13 -28.31
CA GLY A 46 23.85 -20.08 -28.50
C GLY A 46 24.66 -19.13 -27.60
N ILE A 47 24.04 -18.22 -26.84
CA ILE A 47 24.77 -17.27 -25.97
C ILE A 47 24.32 -17.42 -24.52
N ARG A 48 24.28 -18.68 -24.06
CA ARG A 48 24.05 -19.03 -22.65
C ARG A 48 25.26 -19.71 -21.97
N ASN A 49 26.35 -19.98 -22.71
CA ASN A 49 27.41 -20.90 -22.26
C ASN A 49 28.84 -20.31 -22.18
N ILE A 50 29.03 -18.99 -21.97
CA ILE A 50 30.38 -18.45 -21.71
C ILE A 50 30.40 -17.46 -20.52
N PHE A 51 29.65 -17.79 -19.46
CA PHE A 51 29.87 -17.27 -18.09
C PHE A 51 29.42 -18.32 -17.06
N GLU A 52 29.87 -19.57 -17.24
CA GLU A 52 29.80 -20.59 -16.20
C GLU A 52 31.22 -20.93 -15.77
N THR A 53 31.75 -20.15 -14.83
CA THR A 53 32.74 -20.62 -13.83
C THR A 53 32.93 -19.50 -12.81
N SER A 54 32.09 -19.49 -11.76
CA SER A 54 32.39 -18.96 -10.41
C SER A 54 31.10 -18.91 -9.56
N SER A 55 30.94 -19.89 -8.65
CA SER A 55 30.24 -19.84 -7.35
C SER A 55 28.75 -19.47 -7.23
N ALA A 56 27.89 -20.47 -7.00
CA ALA A 56 26.81 -20.51 -6.01
C ALA A 56 25.89 -19.27 -5.80
N ALA A 57 25.31 -18.69 -6.86
CA ALA A 57 24.27 -17.67 -6.71
C ALA A 57 23.29 -17.68 -7.89
N THR A 58 22.19 -18.44 -7.79
CA THR A 58 20.99 -18.27 -8.68
C THR A 58 19.74 -19.00 -8.17
N ASP A 59 19.63 -19.29 -6.87
CA ASP A 59 18.63 -20.23 -6.37
C ASP A 59 17.29 -19.59 -5.93
N CYS A 60 17.12 -18.26 -5.94
CA CYS A 60 15.89 -17.61 -5.44
C CYS A 60 15.53 -16.32 -6.19
N VAL A 61 15.83 -16.24 -7.49
CA VAL A 61 15.64 -15.02 -8.30
C VAL A 61 14.17 -14.61 -8.36
N ASP A 62 13.23 -15.56 -8.32
CA ASP A 62 11.79 -15.28 -8.36
C ASP A 62 11.31 -14.47 -7.15
N ALA A 63 12.04 -14.51 -6.02
CA ALA A 63 11.75 -13.71 -4.85
C ALA A 63 11.99 -12.21 -5.11
N HIS A 64 12.94 -11.86 -5.98
CA HIS A 64 13.40 -10.49 -6.18
C HIS A 64 12.32 -9.51 -6.65
N GLN A 65 11.25 -10.02 -7.28
CA GLN A 65 10.13 -9.18 -7.70
C GLN A 65 9.31 -8.65 -6.52
N TYR A 66 9.43 -9.27 -5.34
CA TYR A 66 8.72 -8.90 -4.11
C TYR A 66 9.61 -8.13 -3.12
N LEU A 67 10.88 -7.90 -3.47
CA LEU A 67 11.85 -7.21 -2.63
C LEU A 67 11.93 -5.74 -2.99
N THR A 68 12.27 -4.92 -2.00
CA THR A 68 12.42 -3.48 -2.14
C THR A 68 13.90 -3.10 -2.21
N ASP A 69 14.23 -2.22 -3.15
CA ASP A 69 15.53 -1.56 -3.27
C ASP A 69 15.53 -0.17 -2.62
N VAL A 70 14.40 0.25 -2.05
CA VAL A 70 14.19 1.61 -1.56
C VAL A 70 14.37 1.69 -0.04
N MET A 71 13.50 1.03 0.71
CA MET A 71 13.54 1.04 2.18
C MET A 71 13.06 -0.29 2.76
N PRO A 72 13.78 -0.86 3.76
CA PRO A 72 13.34 -2.05 4.46
C PRO A 72 11.93 -1.90 5.02
N VAL A 73 11.10 -2.92 4.88
CA VAL A 73 9.75 -2.97 5.43
C VAL A 73 9.78 -3.78 6.72
N LYS A 74 9.82 -3.10 7.86
CA LYS A 74 9.97 -3.73 9.19
C LYS A 74 8.88 -4.77 9.43
N GLY A 75 9.28 -6.02 9.68
CA GLY A 75 8.40 -7.14 9.99
C GLY A 75 7.79 -7.87 8.79
N PHE A 76 8.17 -7.50 7.56
CA PHE A 76 7.82 -8.22 6.34
C PHE A 76 9.03 -8.99 5.83
N HIS A 77 8.95 -10.31 5.75
CA HIS A 77 10.04 -11.14 5.24
C HIS A 77 9.56 -11.97 4.06
N VAL A 78 10.49 -12.31 3.16
CA VAL A 78 10.22 -13.25 2.07
C VAL A 78 11.09 -14.49 2.28
N LEU A 79 10.47 -15.66 2.22
CA LEU A 79 11.15 -16.95 2.24
C LEU A 79 11.12 -17.54 0.84
N CYS A 80 12.24 -18.11 0.43
CA CYS A 80 12.36 -18.98 -0.72
C CYS A 80 12.66 -20.40 -0.20
N ILE A 81 11.72 -21.31 -0.38
CA ILE A 81 11.74 -22.66 0.20
C ILE A 81 12.01 -23.68 -0.90
N LYS A 82 12.97 -24.58 -0.66
CA LYS A 82 13.34 -25.64 -1.60
C LYS A 82 13.53 -26.98 -0.88
N PRO A 83 12.80 -28.03 -1.28
CA PRO A 83 13.09 -29.39 -0.84
C PRO A 83 14.51 -29.81 -1.25
N THR A 84 15.20 -30.50 -0.36
CA THR A 84 16.52 -31.11 -0.63
C THR A 84 16.38 -32.60 -0.87
N THR A 85 17.47 -33.25 -1.28
CA THR A 85 17.52 -34.71 -1.47
C THR A 85 17.62 -35.50 -0.16
N SER A 86 17.70 -34.82 1.00
CA SER A 86 17.96 -35.41 2.31
C SER A 86 16.78 -35.25 3.29
N ASP A 87 15.55 -35.14 2.79
CA ASP A 87 14.34 -34.90 3.59
C ASP A 87 14.45 -33.63 4.49
N THR A 88 15.17 -32.62 4.00
CA THR A 88 15.27 -31.28 4.61
C THR A 88 14.73 -30.21 3.66
N LEU A 89 14.48 -29.02 4.19
CA LEU A 89 14.21 -27.82 3.41
C LEU A 89 15.40 -26.89 3.49
N LYS A 90 15.87 -26.44 2.33
CA LYS A 90 16.74 -25.27 2.22
C LYS A 90 15.85 -24.03 2.16
N VAL A 91 16.02 -23.13 3.11
CA VAL A 91 15.24 -21.89 3.23
C VAL A 91 16.17 -20.71 3.09
N SER A 92 15.93 -19.87 2.09
CA SER A 92 16.57 -18.56 1.97
C SER A 92 15.64 -17.48 2.49
N GLY A 93 16.07 -16.71 3.48
CA GLY A 93 15.29 -15.65 4.12
C GLY A 93 15.75 -14.25 3.72
N PHE A 94 14.84 -13.46 3.20
CA PHE A 94 15.02 -12.05 2.84
C PHE A 94 14.37 -11.17 3.92
N LYS A 95 15.16 -10.79 4.93
CA LYS A 95 14.68 -10.08 6.12
C LYS A 95 14.26 -8.64 5.78
N ASN A 96 13.09 -8.22 6.26
CA ASN A 96 12.51 -6.90 6.04
C ASN A 96 12.32 -6.55 4.53
N GLY A 97 12.11 -7.57 3.69
CA GLY A 97 11.94 -7.43 2.24
C GLY A 97 13.21 -6.96 1.50
N ASN A 98 14.39 -7.06 2.11
CA ASN A 98 15.65 -6.64 1.51
C ASN A 98 16.19 -7.66 0.51
N PHE A 99 17.04 -7.21 -0.41
CA PHE A 99 17.76 -8.10 -1.34
C PHE A 99 18.81 -9.00 -0.67
N ALA A 100 19.34 -8.59 0.48
CA ALA A 100 20.28 -9.42 1.23
C ALA A 100 19.52 -10.61 1.84
N SER A 101 20.05 -11.81 1.63
CA SER A 101 19.46 -13.05 2.14
C SER A 101 20.49 -13.92 2.84
N GLU A 102 20.03 -14.63 3.86
CA GLU A 102 20.75 -15.73 4.48
C GLU A 102 20.05 -17.06 4.15
N SER A 103 20.73 -18.19 4.31
CA SER A 103 20.16 -19.50 4.02
C SER A 103 20.51 -20.52 5.08
N VAL A 104 19.52 -21.33 5.42
CA VAL A 104 19.58 -22.38 6.43
C VAL A 104 18.98 -23.66 5.88
N GLU A 105 19.33 -24.79 6.46
CA GLU A 105 18.64 -26.06 6.22
C GLU A 105 17.92 -26.48 7.49
N THR A 106 16.68 -26.95 7.35
CA THR A 106 15.84 -27.38 8.47
C THR A 106 15.10 -28.69 8.12
N PRO A 107 14.88 -29.61 9.07
CA PRO A 107 14.09 -30.80 8.83
C PRO A 107 12.63 -30.51 8.45
N LEU A 108 11.93 -31.52 7.91
CA LEU A 108 10.51 -31.47 7.55
C LEU A 108 9.57 -31.56 8.79
N ASP A 109 9.87 -30.84 9.86
CA ASP A 109 9.03 -30.76 11.05
C ASP A 109 8.85 -29.31 11.51
N TRP A 110 7.67 -29.00 12.06
CA TRP A 110 7.29 -27.63 12.37
C TRP A 110 8.11 -27.01 13.50
N GLU A 111 8.48 -27.79 14.52
CA GLU A 111 9.20 -27.26 15.67
C GLU A 111 10.59 -26.78 15.25
N SER A 112 11.34 -27.64 14.55
CA SER A 112 12.64 -27.30 13.99
C SER A 112 12.54 -26.17 12.95
N PHE A 113 11.54 -26.21 12.07
CA PHE A 113 11.33 -25.16 11.07
C PHE A 113 11.09 -23.81 11.74
N SER A 114 10.16 -23.75 12.69
CA SER A 114 9.82 -22.49 13.37
C SER A 114 11.03 -21.94 14.14
N HIS A 115 11.79 -22.78 14.84
CA HIS A 115 12.99 -22.32 15.54
C HIS A 115 14.06 -21.81 14.57
N THR A 116 14.46 -22.61 13.58
CA THR A 116 15.51 -22.22 12.62
C THR A 116 15.11 -21.03 11.75
N VAL A 117 13.84 -20.93 11.35
CA VAL A 117 13.37 -19.84 10.47
C VAL A 117 12.98 -18.59 11.27
N GLU A 118 12.12 -18.71 12.28
CA GLU A 118 11.60 -17.55 13.03
C GLU A 118 12.62 -17.00 14.03
N ASP A 119 13.32 -17.85 14.80
CA ASP A 119 14.26 -17.42 15.85
C ASP A 119 15.68 -17.17 15.32
N GLU A 120 16.21 -18.03 14.45
CA GLU A 120 17.61 -17.94 13.99
C GLU A 120 17.77 -17.12 12.70
N LEU A 121 17.04 -17.47 11.64
CA LEU A 121 17.19 -16.82 10.32
C LEU A 121 16.57 -15.42 10.27
N LEU A 122 15.35 -15.26 10.79
CA LEU A 122 14.64 -13.97 10.77
C LEU A 122 14.88 -13.16 12.05
N GLU A 123 15.32 -13.80 13.12
CA GLU A 123 15.55 -13.20 14.46
C GLU A 123 14.34 -12.39 14.93
N THR A 124 13.15 -12.99 14.83
CA THR A 124 11.90 -12.30 15.15
C THR A 124 11.82 -11.96 16.64
N PRO A 125 11.36 -10.74 17.01
CA PRO A 125 11.31 -10.34 18.41
C PRO A 125 10.31 -11.17 19.21
N LYS A 126 10.73 -11.63 20.39
CA LYS A 126 9.83 -12.29 21.35
C LYS A 126 9.01 -11.24 22.13
N PRO A 127 7.76 -11.55 22.52
CA PRO A 127 6.94 -10.63 23.31
C PRO A 127 7.64 -10.12 24.57
N SER A 128 7.69 -8.79 24.73
CA SER A 128 8.49 -8.11 25.77
C SER A 128 7.85 -8.10 27.15
N ASP A 129 6.51 -8.04 27.22
CA ASP A 129 5.75 -7.87 28.45
C ASP A 129 4.51 -8.78 28.50
N GLU A 130 3.71 -8.67 29.56
CA GLU A 130 2.50 -9.49 29.75
C GLU A 130 1.40 -9.17 28.73
N HIS A 131 1.20 -7.89 28.39
CA HIS A 131 0.23 -7.50 27.38
C HIS A 131 0.64 -8.00 25.99
N ALA A 132 1.93 -7.89 25.65
CA ALA A 132 2.49 -8.44 24.42
C ALA A 132 2.23 -9.96 24.36
N ARG A 133 2.53 -10.70 25.43
CA ARG A 133 2.28 -12.15 25.49
C ARG A 133 0.81 -12.52 25.34
N LYS A 134 -0.10 -11.68 25.84
CA LYS A 134 -1.53 -11.95 25.83
C LYS A 134 -2.22 -11.53 24.53
N TYR A 135 -1.82 -10.38 23.96
CA TYR A 135 -2.58 -9.71 22.91
C TYR A 135 -1.81 -9.55 21.60
N GLN A 136 -0.48 -9.62 21.59
CA GLN A 136 0.26 -9.47 20.33
C GLN A 136 -0.13 -10.57 19.36
N GLN A 137 -0.36 -10.20 18.10
CA GLN A 137 -0.59 -11.19 17.05
C GLN A 137 0.66 -12.00 16.79
N LEU A 138 0.48 -13.30 16.59
CA LEU A 138 1.58 -14.18 16.25
C LEU A 138 1.93 -14.03 14.77
N ILE A 139 3.21 -14.25 14.48
CA ILE A 139 3.73 -14.36 13.13
C ILE A 139 2.89 -15.29 12.26
N ALA A 140 2.63 -14.88 11.02
CA ALA A 140 1.84 -15.64 10.06
C ALA A 140 2.49 -15.67 8.67
N TYR A 141 2.13 -16.71 7.92
CA TYR A 141 2.68 -17.06 6.62
C TYR A 141 1.61 -16.87 5.55
N PHE A 142 2.00 -16.35 4.39
CA PHE A 142 1.09 -16.09 3.29
C PHE A 142 1.74 -16.42 1.96
N THR A 143 0.92 -16.74 0.96
CA THR A 143 1.34 -16.71 -0.43
C THR A 143 1.49 -15.27 -0.92
N PRO A 144 2.18 -15.00 -2.05
CA PRO A 144 2.28 -13.66 -2.63
C PRO A 144 0.93 -13.02 -3.03
N ASP A 145 -0.09 -13.82 -3.31
CA ASP A 145 -1.46 -13.39 -3.61
C ASP A 145 -2.34 -13.19 -2.36
N GLY A 146 -1.77 -13.38 -1.17
CA GLY A 146 -2.40 -13.05 0.12
C GLY A 146 -3.25 -14.16 0.73
N VAL A 147 -3.06 -15.42 0.30
CA VAL A 147 -3.69 -16.57 0.95
C VAL A 147 -2.90 -16.92 2.21
N ARG A 148 -3.59 -16.97 3.35
CA ARG A 148 -2.97 -17.36 4.63
C ARG A 148 -2.63 -18.85 4.61
N LEU A 149 -1.39 -19.18 4.94
CA LEU A 149 -0.89 -20.55 5.00
C LEU A 149 -0.97 -21.08 6.44
N GLU A 150 -1.28 -22.36 6.56
CA GLU A 150 -1.23 -23.05 7.85
C GLU A 150 0.22 -23.22 8.31
N LYS A 151 0.42 -23.24 9.63
CA LYS A 151 1.72 -23.50 10.27
C LYS A 151 2.08 -24.98 10.19
N ASN A 152 2.35 -25.43 8.96
CA ASN A 152 2.66 -26.81 8.63
C ASN A 152 3.70 -26.85 7.51
N VAL A 153 4.86 -27.43 7.82
CA VAL A 153 5.99 -27.51 6.88
C VAL A 153 5.64 -28.26 5.60
N THR A 154 4.75 -29.26 5.70
CA THR A 154 4.31 -30.05 4.55
C THR A 154 3.51 -29.21 3.55
N LEU A 155 2.79 -28.20 4.03
CA LEU A 155 2.05 -27.27 3.17
C LEU A 155 2.96 -26.12 2.69
N LEU A 156 3.86 -25.63 3.55
CA LEU A 156 4.78 -24.56 3.17
C LEU A 156 5.75 -24.98 2.06
N GLN A 157 6.21 -26.24 2.04
CA GLN A 157 7.12 -26.72 0.99
C GLN A 157 6.49 -26.77 -0.41
N ASP A 158 5.16 -26.78 -0.52
CA ASP A 158 4.45 -26.73 -1.81
C ASP A 158 4.53 -25.32 -2.43
N HIS A 159 4.98 -24.33 -1.65
CA HIS A 159 5.17 -22.96 -2.08
C HIS A 159 6.65 -22.59 -2.13
N GLN A 160 7.13 -22.27 -3.34
CA GLN A 160 8.50 -21.81 -3.51
C GLN A 160 8.74 -20.46 -2.83
N ILE A 161 7.76 -19.54 -2.87
CA ILE A 161 7.84 -18.21 -2.25
C ILE A 161 6.75 -18.09 -1.20
N VAL A 162 7.15 -17.72 0.01
CA VAL A 162 6.26 -17.51 1.15
C VAL A 162 6.57 -16.16 1.78
N PHE A 163 5.53 -15.37 2.03
CA PHE A 163 5.63 -14.13 2.79
C PHE A 163 5.42 -14.40 4.27
N VAL A 164 6.14 -13.68 5.11
CA VAL A 164 6.06 -13.78 6.56
C VAL A 164 5.82 -12.40 7.13
N PHE A 165 4.78 -12.27 7.94
CA PHE A 165 4.41 -11.04 8.62
C PHE A 165 4.46 -11.26 10.12
N GLU A 166 5.36 -10.56 10.80
CA GLU A 166 5.53 -10.61 12.27
C GLU A 166 4.25 -10.22 13.02
N GLY A 167 3.49 -9.25 12.50
CA GLY A 167 2.21 -8.78 13.02
C GLY A 167 1.02 -9.67 12.64
N GLY A 168 1.25 -10.81 11.99
CA GLY A 168 0.24 -11.84 11.77
C GLY A 168 -0.82 -11.54 10.71
N GLN A 169 -0.75 -10.39 10.05
CA GLN A 169 -1.70 -9.96 9.01
C GLN A 169 -1.02 -9.64 7.70
N PHE A 170 -1.71 -9.91 6.60
CA PHE A 170 -1.23 -9.58 5.27
C PHE A 170 -1.27 -8.07 5.03
N ILE A 171 -0.17 -7.55 4.50
CA ILE A 171 -0.02 -6.18 4.02
C ILE A 171 0.61 -6.29 2.63
N TRP A 172 0.05 -5.60 1.64
CA TRP A 172 0.68 -5.54 0.32
C TRP A 172 2.08 -4.97 0.46
N PRO A 173 3.14 -5.64 -0.04
CA PRO A 173 4.49 -5.12 0.10
C PRO A 173 4.65 -3.85 -0.75
N GLY A 174 5.23 -2.81 -0.14
CA GLY A 174 5.73 -1.66 -0.88
C GLY A 174 7.05 -2.03 -1.56
N ILE A 175 7.06 -2.07 -2.89
CA ILE A 175 8.29 -2.35 -3.67
C ILE A 175 8.96 -1.03 -4.06
N ARG A 176 8.26 -0.17 -4.79
CA ARG A 176 8.68 1.19 -5.16
C ARG A 176 7.49 2.00 -5.65
N VAL A 177 7.57 3.33 -5.60
CA VAL A 177 6.55 4.20 -6.21
C VAL A 177 6.40 3.89 -7.70
N GLY A 178 5.15 3.78 -8.16
CA GLY A 178 4.77 3.40 -9.53
C GLY A 178 4.75 1.90 -9.79
N HIS A 179 5.16 1.05 -8.82
CA HIS A 179 4.96 -0.39 -8.93
C HIS A 179 3.46 -0.72 -8.95
N LYS A 180 3.09 -1.75 -9.74
CA LYS A 180 1.71 -2.18 -9.94
C LYS A 180 1.57 -3.66 -9.59
N ALA A 181 0.72 -3.94 -8.62
CA ALA A 181 0.25 -5.29 -8.31
C ALA A 181 -1.17 -5.47 -8.85
N VAL A 182 -1.49 -6.69 -9.32
CA VAL A 182 -2.82 -7.04 -9.80
C VAL A 182 -3.51 -7.90 -8.75
N VAL A 183 -4.71 -7.50 -8.34
CA VAL A 183 -5.65 -8.33 -7.61
C VAL A 183 -6.62 -8.91 -8.61
N GLU A 184 -6.41 -10.18 -8.93
CA GLU A 184 -7.22 -10.90 -9.91
C GLU A 184 -8.63 -11.18 -9.36
N ASN A 185 -9.63 -11.11 -10.24
CA ASN A 185 -10.99 -11.56 -9.97
C ASN A 185 -11.67 -10.96 -8.72
N ALA A 186 -11.42 -9.68 -8.40
CA ALA A 186 -12.07 -9.01 -7.28
C ALA A 186 -13.59 -8.96 -7.45
N PHE A 187 -14.33 -9.27 -6.38
CA PHE A 187 -15.77 -9.47 -6.39
C PHE A 187 -16.52 -8.30 -7.07
N GLY A 188 -17.31 -8.61 -8.10
CA GLY A 188 -18.16 -7.62 -8.80
C GLY A 188 -17.42 -6.55 -9.60
N ARG A 189 -16.09 -6.66 -9.79
CA ARG A 189 -15.32 -5.77 -10.69
C ARG A 189 -14.48 -6.54 -11.72
N GLY A 190 -13.81 -7.62 -11.32
CA GLY A 190 -12.74 -8.25 -12.11
C GLY A 190 -11.37 -7.85 -11.59
N ASP A 191 -10.38 -7.74 -12.46
CA ASP A 191 -9.02 -7.41 -12.03
C ASP A 191 -8.91 -5.95 -11.56
N LEU A 192 -8.26 -5.76 -10.42
CA LEU A 192 -7.93 -4.45 -9.85
C LEU A 192 -6.42 -4.24 -9.87
N VAL A 193 -5.99 -3.02 -10.19
CA VAL A 193 -4.57 -2.65 -10.18
C VAL A 193 -4.28 -1.76 -8.99
N LEU A 194 -3.43 -2.24 -8.08
CA LEU A 194 -2.88 -1.44 -6.98
C LEU A 194 -1.58 -0.80 -7.44
N GLU A 195 -1.58 0.52 -7.56
CA GLU A 195 -0.38 1.29 -7.86
C GLU A 195 0.19 1.92 -6.58
N THR A 196 1.44 1.63 -6.25
CA THR A 196 2.11 2.26 -5.10
C THR A 196 2.35 3.74 -5.38
N ILE A 197 1.75 4.63 -4.58
CA ILE A 197 1.92 6.09 -4.71
C ILE A 197 2.75 6.70 -3.59
N SER A 198 2.98 5.96 -2.50
CA SER A 198 3.94 6.32 -1.45
C SER A 198 4.44 5.06 -0.74
N MET A 199 5.71 5.09 -0.35
CA MET A 199 6.36 4.03 0.46
C MET A 199 6.33 4.34 1.96
N THR A 200 6.15 5.61 2.34
CA THR A 200 6.12 6.05 3.74
C THR A 200 5.19 7.25 3.87
N PRO A 201 4.00 7.12 4.47
CA PRO A 201 3.38 5.83 4.80
C PRO A 201 3.15 5.03 3.51
N LEU A 202 2.90 3.73 3.65
CA LEU A 202 2.55 2.91 2.49
C LEU A 202 1.13 3.28 2.01
N VAL A 203 1.05 3.78 0.78
CA VAL A 203 -0.21 4.19 0.15
C VAL A 203 -0.28 3.63 -1.26
N PHE A 204 -1.40 2.97 -1.57
CA PHE A 204 -1.75 2.51 -2.89
C PHE A 204 -2.94 3.30 -3.45
N SER A 205 -2.95 3.50 -4.75
CA SER A 205 -4.07 4.01 -5.52
C SER A 205 -4.71 2.86 -6.29
N VAL A 206 -6.04 2.80 -6.29
CA VAL A 206 -6.82 1.88 -7.13
C VAL A 206 -7.87 2.71 -7.83
N GLU A 207 -7.76 2.77 -9.16
CA GLU A 207 -8.75 3.43 -9.99
C GLU A 207 -9.93 2.48 -10.21
N GLU A 208 -11.11 3.05 -10.48
CA GLU A 208 -12.26 2.26 -10.92
C GLU A 208 -12.71 1.15 -9.94
N PHE A 209 -12.55 1.37 -8.64
CA PHE A 209 -12.95 0.40 -7.62
C PHE A 209 -14.47 0.36 -7.40
N LEU A 210 -15.15 1.51 -7.41
CA LEU A 210 -16.61 1.61 -7.28
C LEU A 210 -17.25 1.88 -8.65
N TRP A 211 -18.40 1.26 -8.91
CA TRP A 211 -19.25 1.61 -10.04
C TRP A 211 -20.13 2.84 -9.72
N ASP A 212 -20.54 3.57 -10.76
CA ASP A 212 -21.42 4.73 -10.59
C ASP A 212 -22.75 4.37 -9.92
N ASN A 213 -23.37 3.26 -10.32
CA ASN A 213 -24.62 2.79 -9.72
C ASN A 213 -24.45 2.33 -8.26
N GLU A 214 -23.25 1.86 -7.88
CA GLU A 214 -22.96 1.53 -6.48
C GLU A 214 -22.83 2.79 -5.63
N ILE A 215 -22.18 3.81 -6.18
CA ILE A 215 -22.09 5.14 -5.56
C ILE A 215 -23.51 5.70 -5.37
N ASP A 216 -24.37 5.64 -6.38
CA ASP A 216 -25.74 6.15 -6.29
C ASP A 216 -26.52 5.49 -5.14
N VAL A 217 -26.41 4.16 -4.99
CA VAL A 217 -27.03 3.41 -3.89
C VAL A 217 -26.48 3.86 -2.53
N ILE A 218 -25.16 4.01 -2.38
CA ILE A 218 -24.56 4.47 -1.12
C ILE A 218 -25.11 5.86 -0.75
N LEU A 219 -25.17 6.76 -1.72
CA LEU A 219 -25.63 8.14 -1.50
C LEU A 219 -27.13 8.19 -1.18
N GLU A 220 -27.97 7.42 -1.87
CA GLU A 220 -29.40 7.33 -1.59
C GLU A 220 -29.67 6.88 -0.15
N LEU A 221 -28.93 5.86 0.31
CA LEU A 221 -29.07 5.32 1.66
C LEU A 221 -28.52 6.23 2.76
N SER A 222 -27.57 7.12 2.44
CA SER A 222 -26.80 7.85 3.45
C SER A 222 -27.19 9.32 3.56
N MET A 223 -27.48 10.00 2.44
CA MET A 223 -27.68 11.45 2.40
C MET A 223 -28.77 11.96 3.35
N PRO A 224 -29.93 11.29 3.51
CA PRO A 224 -30.98 11.75 4.44
C PRO A 224 -30.58 11.70 5.93
N HIS A 225 -29.52 10.97 6.27
CA HIS A 225 -29.12 10.68 7.65
C HIS A 225 -27.80 11.36 8.07
N LEU A 226 -27.20 12.16 7.19
CA LEU A 226 -25.95 12.87 7.47
C LEU A 226 -26.11 13.82 8.65
N ALA A 227 -25.23 13.70 9.64
CA ALA A 227 -25.17 14.54 10.84
C ALA A 227 -23.73 15.05 11.06
N PRO A 228 -23.51 16.11 11.87
CA PRO A 228 -22.15 16.57 12.19
C PRO A 228 -21.25 15.44 12.68
N SER A 229 -20.02 15.36 12.16
CA SER A 229 -19.14 14.22 12.41
C SER A 229 -18.58 14.19 13.84
N GLY A 230 -18.58 13.02 14.47
CA GLY A 230 -17.92 12.76 15.76
C GLY A 230 -16.50 12.19 15.63
N VAL A 231 -15.75 12.21 16.73
CA VAL A 231 -14.47 11.51 16.92
C VAL A 231 -14.39 10.94 18.35
N ALA A 232 -13.63 9.86 18.56
CA ALA A 232 -13.23 9.50 19.92
C ALA A 232 -12.31 10.59 20.46
N LEU A 233 -12.60 11.10 21.66
CA LEU A 233 -11.87 12.22 22.24
C LEU A 233 -10.64 11.68 23.00
N GLU A 234 -9.46 12.20 22.65
CA GLU A 234 -8.22 11.97 23.40
C GLU A 234 -8.26 12.68 24.76
N ASP A 235 -7.44 12.20 25.71
CA ASP A 235 -7.29 12.80 27.03
C ASP A 235 -6.97 14.32 26.91
N GLY A 236 -7.70 15.16 27.65
CA GLY A 236 -7.60 16.62 27.62
C GLY A 236 -8.42 17.33 26.53
N ASN A 237 -9.15 16.60 25.69
CA ASN A 237 -10.07 17.15 24.69
C ASN A 237 -11.56 16.86 24.97
N GLU A 238 -11.90 16.36 26.16
CA GLU A 238 -13.23 15.87 26.53
C GLU A 238 -14.32 16.95 26.42
N ASN A 239 -13.94 18.22 26.58
CA ASN A 239 -14.85 19.38 26.57
C ASN A 239 -14.85 20.17 25.25
N LYS A 240 -14.13 19.73 24.22
CA LYS A 240 -14.03 20.46 22.96
C LYS A 240 -14.93 19.81 21.89
N PRO A 241 -15.78 20.59 21.19
CA PRO A 241 -16.60 20.03 20.14
C PRO A 241 -15.75 19.63 18.92
N ALA A 242 -16.01 18.43 18.39
CA ALA A 242 -15.32 17.87 17.22
C ALA A 242 -15.33 18.81 16.01
N THR A 243 -16.33 19.71 15.92
CA THR A 243 -16.49 20.73 14.88
C THR A 243 -15.34 21.73 14.75
N THR A 244 -14.39 21.75 15.70
CA THR A 244 -13.22 22.65 15.63
C THR A 244 -12.05 22.12 14.80
N TRP A 245 -11.97 20.80 14.61
CA TRP A 245 -10.93 20.11 13.83
C TRP A 245 -11.49 19.10 12.81
N ARG A 246 -12.80 18.81 12.84
CA ARG A 246 -13.52 18.01 11.85
C ARG A 246 -14.88 18.65 11.54
N THR A 247 -15.02 19.21 10.35
CA THR A 247 -16.18 20.07 9.99
C THR A 247 -17.16 19.42 9.01
N SER A 248 -16.93 18.16 8.63
CA SER A 248 -17.81 17.41 7.72
C SER A 248 -19.09 16.90 8.40
N THR A 249 -20.03 16.43 7.57
CA THR A 249 -21.14 15.58 8.00
C THR A 249 -20.87 14.11 7.66
N THR A 250 -21.38 13.20 8.50
CA THR A 250 -21.13 11.76 8.42
C THR A 250 -22.41 10.96 8.64
N TYR A 251 -22.49 9.80 8.01
CA TYR A 251 -23.41 8.71 8.36
C TYR A 251 -22.67 7.37 8.34
N TRP A 252 -23.02 6.46 9.25
CA TRP A 252 -22.47 5.10 9.27
C TRP A 252 -23.44 4.17 8.56
N LEU A 253 -23.07 3.74 7.35
CA LEU A 253 -23.87 2.84 6.54
C LEU A 253 -23.47 1.39 6.84
N ASP A 254 -24.38 0.67 7.46
CA ASP A 254 -24.18 -0.74 7.79
C ASP A 254 -24.16 -1.63 6.54
N SER A 255 -23.30 -2.64 6.57
CA SER A 255 -23.19 -3.65 5.50
C SER A 255 -24.51 -4.37 5.22
N SER A 256 -25.34 -4.59 6.24
CA SER A 256 -26.64 -5.24 6.08
C SER A 256 -27.70 -4.36 5.38
N ALA A 257 -27.45 -3.06 5.23
CA ALA A 257 -28.43 -2.13 4.67
C ALA A 257 -28.80 -2.42 3.21
N HIS A 258 -27.86 -2.96 2.42
CA HIS A 258 -28.11 -3.28 1.01
C HIS A 258 -27.10 -4.30 0.44
N SER A 259 -27.54 -5.14 -0.49
CA SER A 259 -26.69 -6.19 -1.11
C SER A 259 -25.48 -5.61 -1.86
N VAL A 260 -25.62 -4.41 -2.43
CA VAL A 260 -24.50 -3.66 -3.04
C VAL A 260 -23.40 -3.38 -2.02
N VAL A 261 -23.74 -2.94 -0.81
CA VAL A 261 -22.75 -2.64 0.25
C VAL A 261 -22.03 -3.93 0.64
N GLN A 262 -22.76 -5.05 0.81
CA GLN A 262 -22.16 -6.37 1.05
C GLN A 262 -21.23 -6.82 -0.08
N GLY A 263 -21.56 -6.48 -1.33
CA GLY A 263 -20.71 -6.75 -2.48
C GLY A 263 -19.39 -5.97 -2.43
N ILE A 264 -19.45 -4.70 -2.02
CA ILE A 264 -18.26 -3.86 -1.85
C ILE A 264 -17.41 -4.35 -0.68
N ASP A 265 -17.99 -4.88 0.39
CA ASP A 265 -17.23 -5.48 1.50
C ASP A 265 -16.41 -6.69 1.06
N LYS A 266 -16.99 -7.56 0.24
CA LYS A 266 -16.29 -8.70 -0.38
C LYS A 266 -15.17 -8.22 -1.29
N ARG A 267 -15.44 -7.23 -2.15
CA ARG A 267 -14.42 -6.62 -3.02
C ARG A 267 -13.29 -5.97 -2.20
N THR A 268 -13.63 -5.35 -1.07
CA THR A 268 -12.65 -4.77 -0.14
C THR A 268 -11.79 -5.87 0.47
N ALA A 269 -12.39 -6.99 0.88
CA ALA A 269 -11.64 -8.14 1.41
C ALA A 269 -10.70 -8.74 0.36
N ASP A 270 -11.15 -8.88 -0.89
CA ASP A 270 -10.30 -9.33 -2.00
C ASP A 270 -9.15 -8.35 -2.27
N LEU A 271 -9.43 -7.05 -2.19
CA LEU A 271 -8.45 -5.99 -2.42
C LEU A 271 -7.35 -5.99 -1.38
N VAL A 272 -7.70 -6.05 -0.09
CA VAL A 272 -6.72 -5.92 1.01
C VAL A 272 -6.24 -7.27 1.55
N LYS A 273 -6.82 -8.38 1.08
CA LYS A 273 -6.55 -9.76 1.51
C LYS A 273 -6.79 -10.01 3.00
N VAL A 274 -7.75 -9.29 3.58
CA VAL A 274 -8.21 -9.46 4.97
C VAL A 274 -9.71 -9.74 4.98
N PRO A 275 -10.20 -10.74 5.75
CA PRO A 275 -11.61 -11.12 5.75
C PRO A 275 -12.58 -9.98 6.14
N VAL A 276 -13.82 -10.07 5.64
CA VAL A 276 -14.90 -9.10 5.94
C VAL A 276 -15.16 -8.93 7.44
N SER A 277 -14.92 -9.96 8.26
CA SER A 277 -15.08 -9.90 9.71
C SER A 277 -14.18 -8.88 10.41
N HIS A 278 -13.17 -8.34 9.73
CA HIS A 278 -12.30 -7.29 10.25
C HIS A 278 -12.80 -5.87 9.95
N GLN A 279 -13.83 -5.74 9.12
CA GLN A 279 -14.26 -4.45 8.57
C GLN A 279 -15.30 -3.78 9.46
N GLU A 280 -15.18 -2.46 9.64
CA GLU A 280 -16.27 -1.63 10.19
C GLU A 280 -17.35 -1.37 9.13
N SER A 281 -18.53 -0.91 9.55
CA SER A 281 -19.50 -0.27 8.66
C SER A 281 -18.84 0.93 7.94
N VAL A 282 -19.25 1.23 6.70
CA VAL A 282 -18.63 2.35 5.97
C VAL A 282 -19.09 3.68 6.55
N GLN A 283 -18.12 4.56 6.81
CA GLN A 283 -18.38 5.93 7.24
C GLN A 283 -18.52 6.84 6.01
N VAL A 284 -19.74 7.16 5.61
CA VAL A 284 -20.02 8.05 4.47
C VAL A 284 -19.89 9.50 4.90
N LEU A 285 -19.15 10.28 4.12
CA LEU A 285 -18.70 11.64 4.42
C LEU A 285 -19.14 12.63 3.35
N ARG A 286 -19.56 13.82 3.78
CA ARG A 286 -19.78 14.98 2.92
C ARG A 286 -19.01 16.19 3.43
N TYR A 287 -18.22 16.78 2.54
CA TYR A 287 -17.54 18.07 2.74
C TYR A 287 -18.06 19.10 1.73
N GLU A 288 -18.60 20.19 2.27
CA GLU A 288 -18.94 21.41 1.54
C GLU A 288 -17.71 22.32 1.37
N PRO A 289 -17.78 23.36 0.52
CA PRO A 289 -16.72 24.35 0.43
C PRO A 289 -16.27 24.84 1.81
N THR A 290 -14.96 24.98 1.99
CA THR A 290 -14.23 25.28 3.24
C THR A 290 -14.16 24.18 4.31
N GLN A 291 -15.01 23.14 4.23
CA GLN A 291 -14.96 22.04 5.18
C GLN A 291 -13.70 21.19 4.98
N HIS A 292 -13.17 20.70 6.10
CA HIS A 292 -11.89 19.99 6.21
C HIS A 292 -11.89 19.02 7.39
N TYR A 293 -10.84 18.20 7.45
CA TYR A 293 -10.48 17.39 8.59
C TYR A 293 -8.98 17.58 8.85
N ASP A 294 -8.63 18.13 10.02
CA ASP A 294 -7.26 18.33 10.46
C ASP A 294 -6.45 17.02 10.48
N GLN A 295 -5.13 17.15 10.51
CA GLN A 295 -4.18 16.04 10.57
C GLN A 295 -4.49 15.10 11.74
N HIS A 296 -4.66 13.82 11.44
CA HIS A 296 -4.95 12.76 12.41
C HIS A 296 -4.34 11.42 11.95
N VAL A 297 -4.40 10.45 12.84
CA VAL A 297 -4.15 9.03 12.55
C VAL A 297 -5.45 8.26 12.76
N ASP A 298 -5.63 7.16 12.04
CA ASP A 298 -6.84 6.34 12.14
C ASP A 298 -6.80 5.31 13.27
N TYR A 299 -5.59 4.95 13.72
CA TYR A 299 -5.39 4.05 14.86
C TYR A 299 -5.61 4.77 16.20
N PHE A 300 -5.99 4.01 17.22
CA PHE A 300 -6.09 4.48 18.60
C PHE A 300 -4.72 4.40 19.27
N ALA A 301 -4.08 5.55 19.49
CA ALA A 301 -2.79 5.63 20.18
C ALA A 301 -3.00 5.41 21.70
N ALA A 302 -2.68 4.22 22.21
CA ALA A 302 -2.99 3.82 23.58
C ALA A 302 -2.43 4.79 24.65
N ASP A 303 -1.29 5.43 24.38
CA ASP A 303 -0.68 6.45 25.24
C ASP A 303 -1.52 7.74 25.39
N ARG A 304 -2.50 7.96 24.51
CA ARG A 304 -3.42 9.13 24.52
C ARG A 304 -4.78 8.86 25.15
N TYR A 305 -5.00 7.65 25.64
CA TYR A 305 -6.28 7.20 26.21
C TYR A 305 -6.11 6.60 27.62
N GLN A 306 -5.12 7.08 28.38
CA GLN A 306 -4.81 6.57 29.71
C GLN A 306 -5.95 6.78 30.71
N ASN A 307 -6.80 7.79 30.49
CA ASN A 307 -7.98 8.03 31.32
C ASN A 307 -9.24 7.29 30.84
N SER A 308 -9.14 6.42 29.84
CA SER A 308 -10.25 5.67 29.23
C SER A 308 -10.03 4.16 29.34
N PRO A 309 -10.15 3.54 30.52
CA PRO A 309 -9.82 2.13 30.74
C PRO A 309 -10.63 1.17 29.86
N ASP A 310 -11.93 1.43 29.66
CA ASP A 310 -12.79 0.62 28.80
C ASP A 310 -12.33 0.64 27.33
N LEU A 311 -11.84 1.80 26.86
CA LEU A 311 -11.28 1.93 25.51
C LEU A 311 -9.95 1.16 25.42
N LEU A 312 -9.07 1.32 26.41
CA LEU A 312 -7.80 0.60 26.47
C LEU A 312 -8.01 -0.92 26.44
N GLU A 313 -8.95 -1.44 27.20
CA GLU A 313 -9.29 -2.87 27.16
C GLU A 313 -9.81 -3.28 25.78
N LYS A 314 -10.71 -2.50 25.18
CA LYS A 314 -11.27 -2.77 23.85
C LYS A 314 -10.21 -2.81 22.74
N ILE A 315 -9.23 -1.90 22.79
CA ILE A 315 -8.10 -1.88 21.85
C ILE A 315 -6.95 -2.78 22.30
N GLU A 316 -7.17 -3.59 23.36
CA GLU A 316 -6.19 -4.48 23.95
C GLU A 316 -4.86 -3.78 24.19
N TYR A 317 -4.91 -2.60 24.79
CA TYR A 317 -3.76 -1.73 25.09
C TYR A 317 -2.91 -1.38 23.85
N GLY A 318 -3.54 -1.35 22.68
CA GLY A 318 -2.93 -0.98 21.40
C GLY A 318 -2.69 -2.15 20.46
N TYR A 319 -2.81 -3.40 20.91
CA TYR A 319 -2.60 -4.61 20.10
C TYR A 319 -3.80 -4.98 19.22
N ASN A 320 -4.97 -4.39 19.44
CA ASN A 320 -6.13 -4.46 18.57
C ASN A 320 -6.46 -3.06 18.05
N ASN A 321 -6.28 -2.83 16.74
CA ASN A 321 -6.39 -1.50 16.17
C ASN A 321 -6.82 -1.50 14.69
N ARG A 322 -7.16 -0.31 14.20
CA ARG A 322 -7.38 -0.07 12.76
C ARG A 322 -6.05 -0.14 12.03
N MET A 323 -5.92 -1.15 11.17
CA MET A 323 -4.70 -1.48 10.45
C MET A 323 -4.68 -0.89 9.05
N ILE A 324 -5.81 -0.94 8.35
CA ILE A 324 -5.94 -0.49 6.95
C ILE A 324 -7.12 0.46 6.85
N THR A 325 -6.93 1.52 6.08
CA THR A 325 -8.01 2.39 5.63
C THR A 325 -8.15 2.29 4.11
N VAL A 326 -9.33 1.87 3.67
CA VAL A 326 -9.74 1.96 2.26
C VAL A 326 -10.65 3.18 2.14
N PHE A 327 -10.10 4.27 1.61
CA PHE A 327 -10.77 5.56 1.51
C PHE A 327 -11.37 5.74 0.11
N TRP A 328 -12.68 5.93 0.05
CA TRP A 328 -13.46 5.99 -1.19
C TRP A 328 -13.69 7.43 -1.61
N TYR A 329 -13.51 7.71 -2.90
CA TYR A 329 -13.91 8.96 -3.53
C TYR A 329 -15.18 8.73 -4.36
N MET A 330 -16.29 9.35 -3.94
CA MET A 330 -17.62 9.20 -4.55
C MET A 330 -18.06 10.42 -5.36
N SER A 331 -17.23 11.47 -5.41
CA SER A 331 -17.38 12.60 -6.31
C SER A 331 -16.03 13.09 -6.82
N ASP A 332 -16.04 13.71 -7.99
CA ASP A 332 -14.94 14.56 -8.44
C ASP A 332 -15.01 15.89 -7.70
N VAL A 333 -13.84 16.43 -7.34
CA VAL A 333 -13.72 17.74 -6.68
C VAL A 333 -12.94 18.66 -7.59
N ALA A 334 -13.54 19.78 -8.00
CA ALA A 334 -12.94 20.68 -8.96
C ALA A 334 -11.67 21.34 -8.43
N LYS A 335 -11.65 21.70 -7.13
CA LYS A 335 -10.48 22.31 -6.49
C LYS A 335 -10.45 22.02 -4.98
N GLY A 336 -9.26 21.74 -4.45
CA GLY A 336 -9.06 21.41 -3.03
C GLY A 336 -9.49 19.97 -2.70
N GLY A 337 -9.85 19.69 -1.45
CA GLY A 337 -10.44 18.41 -1.04
C GLY A 337 -9.50 17.20 -1.04
N HIS A 338 -8.20 17.39 -1.31
CA HIS A 338 -7.21 16.32 -1.31
C HIS A 338 -7.21 15.50 -0.02
N THR A 339 -6.83 14.23 -0.11
CA THR A 339 -6.33 13.51 1.07
C THR A 339 -4.84 13.75 1.15
N ASN A 340 -4.38 14.41 2.21
CA ASN A 340 -2.99 14.80 2.39
C ASN A 340 -2.31 13.85 3.37
N PHE A 341 -1.13 13.34 3.03
CA PHE A 341 -0.22 12.65 3.95
C PHE A 341 0.98 13.57 4.20
N ALA A 342 0.86 14.44 5.21
CA ALA A 342 1.81 15.52 5.43
C ALA A 342 3.25 15.04 5.71
N ARG A 343 3.38 13.82 6.23
CA ARG A 343 4.67 13.21 6.58
C ARG A 343 5.23 12.32 5.48
N ALA A 344 4.59 12.27 4.31
CA ALA A 344 5.01 11.36 3.25
C ALA A 344 6.50 11.54 2.89
N GLY A 345 7.21 10.43 2.66
CA GLY A 345 8.65 10.41 2.38
C GLY A 345 9.55 10.66 3.59
N GLY A 346 9.05 10.50 4.82
CA GLY A 346 9.87 10.72 6.03
C GLY A 346 9.88 12.16 6.53
N LEU A 347 8.99 13.02 6.04
CA LEU A 347 8.94 14.43 6.42
C LEU A 347 8.58 14.59 7.92
N PRO A 348 9.10 15.66 8.56
CA PRO A 348 8.72 15.99 9.94
C PRO A 348 7.25 16.37 10.02
N TYR A 349 6.73 16.48 11.25
CA TYR A 349 5.38 16.98 11.49
C TYR A 349 5.18 18.34 10.82
N PRO A 350 4.00 18.58 10.20
CA PRO A 350 3.70 19.86 9.61
C PRO A 350 3.65 20.94 10.69
N PRO A 351 3.98 22.20 10.37
CA PRO A 351 3.93 23.31 11.32
C PRO A 351 2.49 23.64 11.79
N SER A 352 1.48 23.12 11.10
CA SER A 352 0.08 23.27 11.43
C SER A 352 -0.69 22.00 11.10
N ASN A 353 -1.64 21.63 11.96
CA ASN A 353 -2.55 20.50 11.73
C ASN A 353 -3.62 20.79 10.66
N LYS A 354 -3.67 22.01 10.12
CA LYS A 354 -4.65 22.42 9.08
C LYS A 354 -4.06 22.51 7.68
N GLY A 355 -2.73 22.37 7.57
CA GLY A 355 -2.01 22.56 6.31
C GLY A 355 -2.04 21.30 5.44
N CYS A 356 -2.13 21.52 4.13
CA CYS A 356 -1.93 20.50 3.08
C CYS A 356 -0.77 20.87 2.14
N THR A 357 0.19 21.62 2.66
CA THR A 357 1.26 22.29 1.90
C THR A 357 2.52 21.43 1.73
N GLN A 358 2.59 20.27 2.38
CA GLN A 358 3.73 19.36 2.33
C GLN A 358 3.26 17.90 2.21
N GLY A 359 4.20 17.03 1.86
CA GLY A 359 3.94 15.60 1.71
C GLY A 359 3.14 15.26 0.44
N LEU A 360 2.41 14.16 0.49
CA LEU A 360 1.65 13.65 -0.66
C LEU A 360 0.22 14.19 -0.62
N ASN A 361 -0.26 14.73 -1.74
CA ASN A 361 -1.67 15.10 -1.94
C ASN A 361 -2.31 14.16 -2.95
N VAL A 362 -3.33 13.42 -2.52
CA VAL A 362 -4.14 12.58 -3.41
C VAL A 362 -5.40 13.35 -3.82
N VAL A 363 -5.56 13.56 -5.13
CA VAL A 363 -6.72 14.24 -5.72
C VAL A 363 -7.96 13.34 -5.64
N PRO A 364 -9.12 13.86 -5.17
CA PRO A 364 -10.38 13.12 -5.22
C PRO A 364 -10.83 12.92 -6.67
N LYS A 365 -11.09 11.68 -7.04
CA LYS A 365 -11.62 11.31 -8.35
C LYS A 365 -12.71 10.27 -8.15
N LYS A 366 -13.89 10.47 -8.75
CA LYS A 366 -15.03 9.56 -8.57
C LYS A 366 -14.64 8.12 -8.94
N GLY A 367 -15.01 7.16 -8.09
CA GLY A 367 -14.77 5.73 -8.30
C GLY A 367 -13.38 5.25 -7.88
N LYS A 368 -12.44 6.16 -7.63
CA LYS A 368 -11.10 5.85 -7.10
C LYS A 368 -11.18 5.51 -5.61
N VAL A 369 -10.33 4.61 -5.15
CA VAL A 369 -9.98 4.47 -3.74
C VAL A 369 -8.47 4.64 -3.53
N ILE A 370 -8.10 5.00 -2.31
CA ILE A 370 -6.74 4.77 -1.81
C ILE A 370 -6.77 3.75 -0.68
N VAL A 371 -5.74 2.94 -0.61
CA VAL A 371 -5.49 2.00 0.48
C VAL A 371 -4.23 2.47 1.18
N PHE A 372 -4.32 2.76 2.48
CA PHE A 372 -3.15 3.09 3.29
C PHE A 372 -3.16 2.34 4.60
N TYR A 373 -1.97 2.12 5.14
CA TYR A 373 -1.76 1.32 6.33
C TYR A 373 -1.44 2.21 7.53
N SER A 374 -2.14 1.97 8.62
CA SER A 374 -1.93 2.61 9.92
C SER A 374 -1.03 1.78 10.84
N MET A 375 -0.66 0.56 10.41
CA MET A 375 0.27 -0.31 11.11
C MET A 375 1.31 -0.87 10.14
N LEU A 376 2.50 -1.12 10.65
CA LEU A 376 3.60 -1.79 9.95
C LEU A 376 3.41 -3.32 9.98
N PRO A 377 4.08 -4.07 9.09
CA PRO A 377 4.05 -5.55 9.08
C PRO A 377 4.45 -6.25 10.38
N ASN A 378 5.15 -5.60 11.30
CA ASN A 378 5.44 -6.12 12.64
C ASN A 378 4.34 -5.87 13.69
N GLY A 379 3.23 -5.22 13.30
CA GLY A 379 2.12 -4.90 14.19
C GLY A 379 2.30 -3.60 15.00
N GLU A 380 3.37 -2.83 14.78
CA GLU A 380 3.50 -1.50 15.37
C GLU A 380 2.64 -0.48 14.60
N ASN A 381 2.06 0.50 15.29
CA ASN A 381 1.37 1.62 14.64
C ASN A 381 2.37 2.45 13.82
N ASP A 382 1.97 2.88 12.62
CA ASP A 382 2.77 3.73 11.75
C ASP A 382 2.42 5.23 11.95
N PRO A 383 3.24 6.01 12.66
CA PRO A 383 2.99 7.45 12.84
C PRO A 383 3.20 8.26 11.55
N MET A 384 3.75 7.66 10.49
CA MET A 384 3.85 8.27 9.18
C MET A 384 2.51 8.29 8.45
N SER A 385 1.54 7.49 8.89
CA SER A 385 0.15 7.46 8.38
C SER A 385 -0.67 8.72 8.75
N LEU A 386 -0.04 9.74 9.36
CA LEU A 386 -0.65 11.03 9.63
C LEU A 386 -1.21 11.63 8.33
N HIS A 387 -2.52 11.87 8.33
CA HIS A 387 -3.23 12.35 7.16
C HIS A 387 -4.36 13.31 7.50
N ALA A 388 -4.84 14.03 6.49
CA ALA A 388 -5.88 15.04 6.60
C ALA A 388 -6.81 15.05 5.37
N GLY A 389 -8.01 15.60 5.56
CA GLY A 389 -8.89 16.02 4.47
C GLY A 389 -8.72 17.51 4.24
N CYS A 390 -8.07 17.90 3.15
CA CYS A 390 -7.84 19.31 2.83
C CYS A 390 -9.15 20.07 2.61
N PRO A 391 -9.18 21.39 2.88
CA PRO A 391 -10.34 22.22 2.57
C PRO A 391 -10.81 22.03 1.13
N VAL A 392 -12.11 21.82 0.94
CA VAL A 392 -12.72 21.88 -0.38
C VAL A 392 -12.77 23.34 -0.81
N GLU A 393 -12.22 23.67 -1.97
CA GLU A 393 -12.24 25.04 -2.50
C GLU A 393 -13.38 25.24 -3.50
N GLU A 394 -13.64 24.24 -4.34
CA GLU A 394 -14.73 24.27 -5.34
C GLU A 394 -15.35 22.88 -5.52
N GLY A 395 -16.68 22.81 -5.43
CA GLY A 395 -17.47 21.58 -5.52
C GLY A 395 -17.89 21.00 -4.16
N ILE A 396 -18.28 19.73 -4.16
CA ILE A 396 -18.66 18.97 -2.96
C ILE A 396 -17.88 17.66 -2.98
N LYS A 397 -17.17 17.36 -1.89
CA LYS A 397 -16.48 16.07 -1.72
C LYS A 397 -17.40 15.09 -1.02
N LEU A 398 -17.72 13.99 -1.71
CA LEU A 398 -18.38 12.82 -1.17
C LEU A 398 -17.34 11.71 -1.04
N SER A 399 -17.21 11.12 0.13
CA SER A 399 -16.19 10.12 0.41
C SER A 399 -16.66 9.07 1.40
N GLY A 400 -15.92 7.98 1.54
CA GLY A 400 -16.23 6.91 2.47
C GLY A 400 -14.98 6.37 3.16
N ASN A 401 -15.01 6.18 4.47
CA ASN A 401 -13.93 5.46 5.18
C ASN A 401 -14.40 4.05 5.47
N LYS A 402 -13.64 3.07 4.97
CA LYS A 402 -13.79 1.67 5.34
C LYS A 402 -12.54 1.26 6.12
N TRP A 403 -12.69 1.13 7.43
CA TRP A 403 -11.61 0.71 8.32
C TRP A 403 -11.58 -0.81 8.47
N ILE A 404 -10.38 -1.37 8.44
CA ILE A 404 -10.12 -2.79 8.63
C ILE A 404 -9.18 -2.94 9.82
N TRP A 405 -9.62 -3.71 10.81
CA TRP A 405 -8.87 -3.97 12.02
C TRP A 405 -7.87 -5.11 11.82
N ASN A 406 -6.78 -5.10 12.58
CA ASN A 406 -5.84 -6.22 12.56
C ASN A 406 -6.44 -7.50 13.16
N LYS A 407 -7.52 -7.41 13.94
CA LYS A 407 -8.28 -8.55 14.48
C LYS A 407 -9.76 -8.50 14.06
N PRO A 408 -10.46 -9.66 14.03
CA PRO A 408 -11.89 -9.68 13.73
C PRO A 408 -12.67 -8.78 14.69
N GLN A 409 -13.56 -7.96 14.13
CA GLN A 409 -14.55 -7.22 14.89
C GLN A 409 -15.70 -8.16 15.21
N GLY A 410 -15.81 -8.58 16.47
CA GLY A 410 -17.03 -9.17 17.02
C GLY A 410 -17.73 -10.22 16.16
N VAL A 411 -17.13 -11.40 16.02
CA VAL A 411 -17.85 -12.64 16.32
C VAL A 411 -16.97 -13.40 17.30
N ALA A 412 -17.33 -13.37 18.59
CA ALA A 412 -16.97 -14.48 19.45
C ALA A 412 -17.66 -15.70 18.84
N THR A 413 -16.92 -16.51 18.10
CA THR A 413 -17.40 -17.83 17.72
C THR A 413 -17.42 -18.64 19.02
N GLU A 414 -18.63 -18.99 19.47
CA GLU A 414 -18.81 -20.17 20.32
C GLU A 414 -18.20 -21.42 19.68
#